data_AF-A0AAV1KYU7-F1
#
_entry.id   AF-A0AAV1KYU7-F1
#
_cell.length_a   1.000
_cell.length_b   1.000
_cell.length_c   1.000
_cell.angle_alpha   90.00
_cell.angle_beta   90.00
_cell.angle_gamma   90.00
#
_symmetry.space_group_name_H-M   'P 1'
#
loop_
_entity.id
_entity.type
_entity.pdbx_description
1 polymer ?
#
loop_
_entity_poly.entity_id
_entity_poly.type
_entity_poly.pdbx_seq_one_letter_code
_entity_poly.pdbx_strand_id
1 'polypeptide(L)'
;MLRIIFHILGVVLFFYGCYYDHTFVKIPNTSSTVTPFGGKLKYLTFLNAMLQTVYFTMAVLNDIFGSNEPTPSHKPVVRHIKDTMFSALAFPLALFVGEKLNRIIWSKEVESTVKSGKKKAK
;
A
#
# COMPACT_ATOMS: atom_id res chain seq x y z
N MET A 1 13.72 -22.55 5.02
CA MET A 1 12.91 -23.13 3.91
C MET A 1 11.60 -22.38 3.70
N LEU A 2 10.61 -22.46 4.60
CA LEU A 2 9.32 -21.77 4.38
C LEU A 2 9.41 -20.24 4.29
N ARG A 3 10.28 -19.62 5.09
CA ARG A 3 10.49 -18.15 5.11
C ARG A 3 11.05 -17.62 3.79
N ILE A 4 12.12 -18.23 3.29
CA ILE A 4 12.73 -17.84 2.01
C ILE A 4 11.77 -18.06 0.82
N ILE A 5 10.99 -19.16 0.83
CA ILE A 5 9.97 -19.41 -0.19
C ILE A 5 8.91 -18.30 -0.16
N PHE A 6 8.43 -17.91 1.02
CA PHE A 6 7.48 -16.82 1.18
C PHE A 6 8.04 -15.48 0.69
N HIS A 7 9.31 -15.18 1.02
CA HIS A 7 9.94 -13.94 0.58
C HIS A 7 10.15 -13.90 -0.95
N ILE A 8 10.61 -15.01 -1.55
CA ILE A 8 10.74 -15.13 -3.02
C ILE A 8 9.38 -14.97 -3.69
N LEU A 9 8.34 -15.63 -3.18
CA LEU A 9 6.98 -15.51 -3.71
C LEU A 9 6.49 -14.06 -3.62
N GLY A 10 6.78 -13.36 -2.51
CA GLY A 10 6.53 -11.94 -2.36
C GLY A 10 7.22 -11.10 -3.43
N VAL A 11 8.52 -11.30 -3.67
CA VAL A 11 9.26 -10.60 -4.73
C VAL A 11 8.59 -10.81 -6.09
N VAL A 12 8.32 -12.06 -6.46
CA VAL A 12 7.73 -12.40 -7.76
C VAL A 12 6.36 -11.75 -7.92
N LEU A 13 5.49 -11.85 -6.91
CA LEU A 13 4.13 -11.34 -6.97
C LEU A 13 4.10 -9.80 -7.07
N PHE A 14 4.87 -9.10 -6.23
CA PHE A 14 4.89 -7.63 -6.24
C PHE A 14 5.63 -7.07 -7.45
N PHE A 15 6.71 -7.71 -7.89
CA PHE A 15 7.41 -7.31 -9.11
C PHE A 15 6.52 -7.49 -10.35
N TYR A 16 5.86 -8.65 -10.47
CA TYR A 16 4.91 -8.90 -11.56
C TYR A 16 3.73 -7.93 -11.51
N GLY A 17 3.20 -7.62 -10.32
CA GLY A 17 2.15 -6.63 -10.15
C GLY A 17 2.57 -5.23 -10.61
N CYS A 18 3.78 -4.79 -10.27
CA CYS A 18 4.32 -3.51 -10.75
C CYS A 18 4.52 -3.50 -12.27
N TYR A 19 5.07 -4.58 -12.83
CA TYR A 19 5.24 -4.75 -14.28
C TYR A 19 3.90 -4.70 -15.03
N TYR A 20 2.92 -5.45 -14.53
CA TYR A 20 1.60 -5.55 -15.15
C TYR A 20 0.85 -4.20 -15.07
N ASP A 21 0.89 -3.55 -13.91
CA ASP A 21 0.30 -2.22 -13.76
C ASP A 21 0.95 -1.23 -14.72
N HIS A 22 2.29 -1.20 -14.79
CA HIS A 22 2.99 -0.28 -15.67
C HIS A 22 2.66 -0.50 -17.16
N THR A 23 2.55 -1.76 -17.58
CA THR A 23 2.48 -2.14 -19.00
C THR A 23 1.05 -2.22 -19.55
N PHE A 24 0.10 -2.73 -18.77
CA PHE A 24 -1.24 -3.09 -19.27
C PHE A 24 -2.37 -2.23 -18.70
N VAL A 25 -2.20 -1.66 -17.49
CA VAL A 25 -3.28 -0.91 -16.84
C VAL A 25 -3.38 0.48 -17.47
N LYS A 26 -4.44 0.70 -18.25
CA LYS A 26 -4.80 2.02 -18.78
C LYS A 26 -5.73 2.69 -17.78
N ILE A 27 -5.29 3.80 -17.20
CA ILE A 27 -6.09 4.56 -16.24
C ILE A 27 -7.00 5.50 -17.06
N PRO A 28 -8.33 5.39 -16.95
CA PRO A 28 -9.23 6.27 -17.69
C PRO A 28 -9.00 7.73 -17.27
N ASN A 29 -8.72 8.60 -18.25
CA ASN A 29 -8.54 10.03 -18.02
C ASN A 29 -9.88 10.66 -17.61
N THR A 30 -10.06 10.91 -16.32
CA THR A 30 -11.28 11.55 -15.79
C THR A 30 -11.24 13.08 -15.84
N SER A 31 -10.19 13.70 -16.38
CA SER A 31 -10.00 15.16 -16.31
C SER A 31 -9.35 15.72 -17.57
N SER A 32 -10.10 16.55 -18.28
CA SER A 32 -9.74 17.19 -19.56
C SER A 32 -8.73 18.34 -19.46
N THR A 33 -8.20 18.69 -18.26
CA THR A 33 -7.51 19.99 -18.11
C THR A 33 -6.35 20.04 -17.12
N VAL A 34 -5.80 18.93 -16.61
CA VAL A 34 -4.51 18.97 -15.88
C VAL A 34 -3.65 17.79 -16.27
N THR A 35 -2.75 18.01 -17.22
CA THR A 35 -1.61 17.14 -17.51
C THR A 35 -0.48 17.41 -16.48
N PRO A 36 0.73 16.91 -16.69
CA PRO A 36 1.44 15.85 -15.99
C PRO A 36 2.27 16.29 -14.75
N PHE A 37 2.27 15.47 -13.70
CA PHE A 37 3.50 15.15 -12.96
C PHE A 37 3.38 13.75 -12.34
N GLY A 38 4.35 12.88 -12.63
CA GLY A 38 4.49 11.54 -12.03
C GLY A 38 3.83 10.36 -12.75
N GLY A 39 2.90 10.57 -13.68
CA GLY A 39 2.23 9.46 -14.39
C GLY A 39 1.61 8.44 -13.41
N LYS A 40 1.95 7.16 -13.55
CA LYS A 40 1.53 6.09 -12.61
C LYS A 40 2.18 6.19 -11.22
N LEU A 41 3.33 6.86 -11.10
CA LEU A 41 4.01 7.08 -9.81
C LEU A 41 3.25 8.05 -8.90
N LYS A 42 2.23 8.74 -9.40
CA LYS A 42 1.34 9.56 -8.59
C LYS A 42 0.47 8.71 -7.65
N TYR A 43 0.21 7.45 -7.99
CA TYR A 43 -0.66 6.60 -7.18
C TYR A 43 0.13 5.98 -6.04
N LEU A 44 -0.28 6.30 -4.81
CA LEU A 44 0.26 5.69 -3.59
C LEU A 44 0.22 4.17 -3.62
N THR A 45 -0.78 3.57 -4.28
CA THR A 45 -0.86 2.11 -4.47
C THR A 45 0.32 1.57 -5.28
N PHE A 46 0.71 2.27 -6.35
CA PHE A 46 1.84 1.87 -7.19
C PHE A 46 3.17 2.09 -6.47
N LEU A 47 3.31 3.21 -5.75
CA LEU A 47 4.47 3.45 -4.88
C LEU A 47 4.59 2.38 -3.78
N ASN A 48 3.48 2.03 -3.12
CA ASN A 48 3.43 0.97 -2.13
C ASN A 48 3.88 -0.37 -2.73
N ALA A 49 3.38 -0.74 -3.91
CA ALA A 49 3.78 -1.98 -4.57
C ALA A 49 5.29 -2.04 -4.84
N MET A 50 5.91 -0.95 -5.33
CA MET A 50 7.36 -0.88 -5.51
C MET A 50 8.13 -0.97 -4.19
N LEU A 51 7.65 -0.30 -3.14
CA LEU A 51 8.23 -0.38 -1.80
C LEU A 51 8.15 -1.80 -1.23
N GLN A 52 7.06 -2.52 -1.46
CA GLN A 52 6.92 -3.94 -1.13
C GLN A 52 7.89 -4.81 -1.92
N THR A 53 8.08 -4.57 -3.22
CA THR A 53 9.11 -5.27 -4.01
C THR A 53 10.49 -5.10 -3.40
N VAL A 54 10.90 -3.85 -3.11
CA VAL A 54 12.21 -3.56 -2.48
C VAL A 54 12.33 -4.25 -1.12
N TYR A 55 11.27 -4.22 -0.31
CA TYR A 55 11.26 -4.87 1.00
C TYR A 55 11.48 -6.38 0.90
N PHE A 56 10.72 -7.07 0.05
CA PHE A 56 10.86 -8.52 -0.11
C PHE A 56 12.19 -8.90 -0.75
N THR A 57 12.74 -8.08 -1.67
CA THR A 57 14.08 -8.30 -2.21
C THR A 57 15.13 -8.19 -1.10
N MET A 58 15.04 -7.19 -0.22
CA MET A 58 15.93 -7.07 0.94
C MET A 58 15.77 -8.24 1.92
N ALA A 59 14.55 -8.76 2.10
CA ALA A 59 14.31 -9.95 2.92
C ALA A 59 14.94 -11.21 2.31
N VAL A 60 14.86 -11.40 0.99
CA VAL A 60 15.56 -12.50 0.29
C VAL A 60 17.07 -12.35 0.41
N LEU A 61 17.61 -11.14 0.24
CA LEU A 61 19.04 -10.88 0.43
C LEU A 61 19.48 -11.16 1.88
N ASN A 62 18.65 -10.80 2.86
CA ASN A 62 18.92 -11.13 4.26
C ASN A 62 18.84 -12.64 4.54
N ASP A 63 17.95 -13.37 3.89
CA ASP A 63 17.87 -14.83 4.05
C ASP A 63 19.07 -15.56 3.41
N ILE A 64 19.66 -15.00 2.35
CA ILE A 64 20.81 -15.58 1.63
C ILE A 64 22.15 -15.21 2.28
N PHE A 65 22.31 -13.93 2.64
CA PHE A 65 23.59 -13.37 3.11
C PHE A 65 23.60 -13.00 4.60
N GLY A 66 22.44 -12.95 5.25
CA GLY A 66 22.34 -12.56 6.65
C GLY A 66 22.63 -13.70 7.61
N SER A 67 23.47 -13.43 8.61
CA SER A 67 23.58 -14.26 9.80
C SER A 67 22.25 -14.19 10.58
N ASN A 68 21.61 -15.35 10.78
CA ASN A 68 20.36 -15.51 11.53
C ASN A 68 20.59 -15.40 13.05
N GLU A 69 21.39 -14.44 13.50
CA GLU A 69 21.59 -14.21 14.93
C GLU A 69 20.37 -13.48 15.51
N PRO A 70 19.75 -13.99 16.59
CA PRO A 70 18.55 -13.41 17.18
C PRO A 70 18.80 -12.01 17.77
N THR A 71 20.06 -11.60 17.95
CA THR A 71 20.45 -10.25 18.40
C THR A 71 21.73 -9.80 17.67
N PRO A 72 21.64 -9.19 16.47
CA PRO A 72 22.80 -8.58 15.86
C PRO A 72 23.17 -7.31 16.65
N SER A 73 24.44 -7.17 17.04
CA SER A 73 24.96 -6.01 17.79
C SER A 73 24.71 -4.68 17.08
N HIS A 74 24.59 -4.70 15.74
CA HIS A 74 24.23 -3.55 14.92
C HIS A 74 22.86 -3.79 14.27
N LYS A 75 21.87 -2.93 14.56
CA LYS A 75 20.54 -3.02 13.91
C LYS A 75 20.73 -2.95 12.40
N PRO A 76 20.31 -3.99 11.63
CA PRO A 76 20.52 -3.98 10.19
C PRO A 76 19.76 -2.79 9.59
N VAL A 77 20.44 -2.01 8.74
CA VAL A 77 19.91 -0.79 8.12
C VAL A 77 18.56 -1.04 7.42
N VAL A 78 18.40 -2.25 6.87
CA VAL A 78 17.15 -2.77 6.29
C VAL A 78 15.98 -2.72 7.28
N ARG A 79 16.20 -3.09 8.55
CA ARG A 79 15.17 -3.04 9.59
C ARG A 79 14.79 -1.60 9.91
N HIS A 80 15.77 -0.70 9.97
CA HIS A 80 15.50 0.72 10.19
C HIS A 80 14.73 1.35 9.02
N ILE A 81 15.07 1.01 7.77
CA ILE A 81 14.36 1.48 6.57
C ILE A 81 12.92 0.97 6.56
N LYS A 82 12.71 -0.33 6.83
CA LYS A 82 11.37 -0.93 6.92
C LYS A 82 10.53 -0.26 8.00
N ASP A 83 11.08 -0.13 9.21
CA ASP A 83 10.36 0.43 10.35
C ASP A 83 10.04 1.92 10.13
N THR A 84 10.94 2.65 9.45
CA THR A 84 10.70 4.05 9.05
C THR A 84 9.62 4.16 7.97
N MET A 85 9.65 3.31 6.93
CA MET A 85 8.62 3.30 5.90
C MET A 85 7.24 2.91 6.46
N PHE A 86 7.19 1.92 7.35
CA PHE A 86 5.95 1.52 7.99
C PHE A 86 5.39 2.63 8.89
N SER A 87 6.23 3.22 9.73
CA SER A 87 5.80 4.25 10.69
C SER A 87 5.50 5.60 10.03
N ALA A 88 6.26 6.02 9.02
CA ALA A 88 6.12 7.35 8.42
C ALA A 88 5.13 7.38 7.25
N LEU A 89 4.93 6.26 6.54
CA LEU A 89 4.12 6.24 5.32
C LEU A 89 2.93 5.28 5.45
N ALA A 90 3.16 3.99 5.73
CA ALA A 90 2.09 3.00 5.69
C ALA A 90 0.99 3.28 6.74
N PHE A 91 1.40 3.60 7.98
CA PHE A 91 0.46 3.82 9.08
C PHE A 91 -0.40 5.09 8.91
N PRO A 92 0.16 6.28 8.63
CA PRO A 92 -0.66 7.48 8.41
C PRO A 92 -1.60 7.35 7.20
N LEU A 93 -1.16 6.66 6.14
CA LEU A 93 -1.98 6.45 4.95
C LEU A 93 -3.14 5.49 5.20
N ALA A 94 -2.91 4.40 5.94
CA ALA A 94 -3.97 3.47 6.34
C ALA A 94 -5.04 4.18 7.17
N LEU A 95 -4.63 5.01 8.14
CA LEU A 95 -5.55 5.81 8.95
C LEU A 95 -6.36 6.79 8.09
N PHE A 96 -5.71 7.50 7.15
CA PHE A 96 -6.39 8.44 6.28
C PHE A 96 -7.47 7.77 5.42
N VAL A 97 -7.19 6.58 4.87
CA VAL A 97 -8.15 5.80 4.09
C VAL A 97 -9.28 5.27 4.98
N GLY A 98 -8.97 4.77 6.17
CA GLY A 98 -9.96 4.31 7.14
C GLY A 98 -10.96 5.39 7.53
N GLU A 99 -10.48 6.59 7.87
CA GLU A 99 -11.31 7.74 8.22
C GLU A 99 -12.18 8.22 7.05
N LYS A 100 -11.62 8.25 5.83
CA LYS A 100 -12.38 8.56 4.61
C LYS A 100 -13.53 7.57 4.41
N LEU A 101 -13.26 6.27 4.55
CA LEU A 101 -14.27 5.23 4.38
C LEU A 101 -15.36 5.32 5.44
N ASN A 102 -14.97 5.50 6.71
CA ASN A 102 -15.89 5.64 7.82
C ASN A 102 -16.85 6.84 7.62
N ARG A 103 -16.32 7.98 7.16
CA ARG A 103 -17.14 9.15 6.81
C ARG A 103 -18.13 8.89 5.69
N ILE A 104 -17.74 8.14 4.66
CA ILE A 104 -18.64 7.81 3.54
C ILE A 104 -19.78 6.90 4.02
N ILE A 105 -19.47 5.90 4.83
CA ILE A 105 -20.46 4.99 5.40
C ILE A 105 -21.44 5.77 6.28
N TRP A 106 -20.93 6.60 7.19
CA TRP A 106 -21.76 7.42 8.07
C TRP A 106 -22.65 8.41 7.29
N SER A 107 -22.11 9.05 6.25
CA SER A 107 -22.89 9.95 5.40
C SER A 107 -24.07 9.23 4.73
N LYS A 108 -23.86 8.00 4.25
CA LYS A 108 -24.92 7.19 3.64
C LYS A 108 -26.00 6.78 4.66
N GLU A 109 -25.58 6.45 5.89
CA GLU A 109 -26.50 6.09 6.98
C GLU A 109 -27.36 7.29 7.42
N VAL A 110 -26.75 8.48 7.56
CA VAL A 110 -27.49 9.70 7.89
C VAL A 110 -28.49 10.05 6.79
N GLU A 111 -28.11 9.92 5.51
CA GLU A 111 -29.05 10.17 4.41
C GLU A 111 -30.24 9.19 4.40
N SER A 112 -30.01 7.92 4.76
CA SER A 112 -31.07 6.89 4.80
C SER A 112 -32.08 7.18 5.92
N THR A 113 -31.60 7.56 7.10
CA THR A 113 -32.43 7.89 8.27
C THR A 113 -33.24 9.17 8.05
N VAL A 114 -32.64 10.21 7.46
CA VAL A 114 -33.36 11.46 7.10
C VAL A 114 -34.47 11.20 6.08
N LYS A 115 -34.22 10.38 5.05
CA LYS A 115 -35.25 10.03 4.05
C LYS A 115 -36.39 9.21 4.65
N SER A 116 -36.09 8.28 5.56
CA SER A 116 -37.08 7.49 6.30
C SER A 116 -37.97 8.38 7.19
N GLY A 117 -37.37 9.34 7.91
CA GLY A 117 -38.10 10.30 8.74
C GLY A 117 -39.06 11.20 7.94
N LYS A 118 -38.61 11.75 6.81
CA LYS A 118 -39.49 12.54 5.91
C LYS A 118 -40.67 11.75 5.35
N LYS A 119 -40.51 10.44 5.14
CA LYS A 119 -41.56 9.56 4.62
C LYS A 119 -42.62 9.19 5.66
N LYS A 120 -42.28 9.25 6.96
CA LYS A 120 -43.23 9.05 8.07
C LYS A 120 -43.97 10.32 8.50
N ALA A 121 -43.41 11.50 8.18
CA ALA A 121 -44.00 12.79 8.51
C ALA A 121 -44.98 13.32 7.45
N LYS A 122 -45.23 12.54 6.38
CA LYS A 122 -46.15 12.84 5.28
C LYS A 122 -47.20 11.74 5.20
#